data_AF-A0A6G2VWW0-F1
#
_entry.id   AF-A0A6G2VWW0-F1
#
_cell.length_a   1.000
_cell.length_b   1.000
_cell.length_c   1.000
_cell.angle_alpha   90.00
_cell.angle_beta   90.00
_cell.angle_gamma   90.00
#
_symmetry.space_group_name_H-M   'P 1'
#
loop_
_entity.id
_entity.type
_entity.pdbx_description
1 polymer ?
#
loop_
_entity_poly.entity_id
_entity_poly.type
_entity_poly.pdbx_seq_one_letter_code
_entity_poly.pdbx_strand_id
1 'polypeptide(L)'
;AADPDVVRLAAWFHDAVYLPERSENEERSARLAERALPEAGVPDGTTAEVARLVRLTVTHDPADDDRDGQVLCDADLAVLAAPPSAYAAYTAAVREEYHFVPNDAFRAGRAAVLRQLLALPMLFRTPHGRREWEATARYNLTGELEMLST
;
A
#
# COMPACT_ATOMS: atom_id res chain seq x y z
N ALA A 1 2.54 16.32 -2.71
CA ALA A 1 3.07 16.34 -1.34
C ALA A 1 3.19 17.78 -0.91
N ALA A 2 2.72 18.10 0.29
CA ALA A 2 3.03 19.33 1.00
C ALA A 2 4.47 19.29 1.53
N ASP A 3 4.92 18.14 2.05
CA ASP A 3 6.33 17.87 2.40
C ASP A 3 6.85 16.60 1.69
N PRO A 4 7.55 16.76 0.55
CA PRO A 4 8.08 15.63 -0.21
C PRO A 4 9.15 14.79 0.53
N ASP A 5 9.90 15.38 1.47
CA ASP A 5 10.97 14.67 2.17
C ASP A 5 10.40 13.74 3.24
N VAL A 6 9.37 14.19 3.94
CA VAL A 6 8.57 13.35 4.84
C VAL A 6 7.96 12.16 4.09
N VAL A 7 7.36 12.40 2.91
CA VAL A 7 6.78 11.32 2.09
C VAL A 7 7.85 10.32 1.63
N ARG A 8 9.04 10.79 1.25
CA ARG A 8 10.15 9.90 0.89
C ARG A 8 10.59 9.03 2.06
N LEU A 9 10.75 9.61 3.25
CA LEU A 9 11.10 8.83 4.44
C LEU A 9 10.02 7.79 4.75
N ALA A 10 8.74 8.17 4.70
CA ALA A 10 7.64 7.21 4.89
C ALA A 10 7.66 6.08 3.85
N ALA A 11 7.92 6.40 2.58
CA ALA A 11 8.06 5.39 1.54
C ALA A 11 9.23 4.42 1.79
N TRP A 12 10.34 4.88 2.39
CA TRP A 12 11.45 3.98 2.77
C TRP A 12 11.07 3.06 3.94
N PHE A 13 10.22 3.53 4.85
CA PHE A 13 9.89 2.81 6.07
C PHE A 13 8.62 1.96 5.99
N HIS A 14 7.68 2.21 5.07
CA HIS A 14 6.32 1.63 5.14
C HIS A 14 6.29 0.10 5.29
N ASP A 15 7.13 -0.59 4.50
CA ASP A 15 7.33 -2.04 4.56
C ASP A 15 8.73 -2.45 5.05
N ALA A 16 9.41 -1.59 5.81
CA ALA A 16 10.74 -1.91 6.34
C ALA A 16 10.74 -3.10 7.31
N VAL A 17 9.60 -3.37 7.95
CA VAL A 17 9.32 -4.63 8.64
C VAL A 17 8.21 -5.33 7.90
N TYR A 18 8.54 -6.45 7.24
CA TYR A 18 7.57 -7.22 6.48
C TYR A 18 7.70 -8.72 6.79
N LEU A 19 6.67 -9.25 7.47
CA LEU A 19 6.52 -10.67 7.78
C LEU A 19 5.15 -11.11 7.23
N PRO A 20 5.09 -11.89 6.14
CA PRO A 20 3.82 -12.28 5.49
C PRO A 20 2.78 -12.94 6.41
N GLU A 21 3.23 -13.54 7.50
CA GLU A 21 2.39 -14.23 8.49
C GLU A 21 1.79 -13.30 9.56
N ARG A 22 2.07 -11.99 9.53
CA ARG A 22 1.67 -11.03 10.57
C ARG A 22 0.88 -9.86 10.02
N SER A 23 -0.11 -9.43 10.79
CA SER A 23 -0.97 -8.27 10.49
C SER A 23 -0.51 -6.96 11.14
N GLU A 24 0.70 -6.92 11.69
CA GLU A 24 1.23 -5.78 12.46
C GLU A 24 2.44 -5.12 11.76
N ASN A 25 2.65 -5.41 10.47
CA ASN A 25 3.87 -5.03 9.75
C ASN A 25 4.03 -3.51 9.71
N GLU A 26 2.98 -2.79 9.35
CA GLU A 26 2.95 -1.33 9.23
C GLU A 26 3.18 -0.66 10.59
N GLU A 27 2.59 -1.20 11.68
CA GLU A 27 2.83 -0.68 13.03
C GLU A 27 4.28 -0.91 13.47
N ARG A 28 4.88 -2.06 13.11
CA ARG A 28 6.28 -2.36 13.41
C ARG A 28 7.24 -1.50 12.58
N SER A 29 6.92 -1.26 11.32
CA SER A 29 7.59 -0.34 10.41
C SER A 29 7.56 1.09 10.95
N ALA A 30 6.39 1.56 11.42
CA ALA A 30 6.25 2.88 12.05
C ALA A 30 7.11 3.00 13.32
N ARG A 31 7.08 1.98 14.20
CA ARG A 31 7.95 1.93 15.40
C ARG A 31 9.44 1.83 15.07
N LEU A 32 9.79 1.26 13.91
CA LEU A 32 11.16 1.28 13.44
C LEU A 32 11.56 2.70 13.03
N ALA A 33 10.71 3.42 12.29
CA ALA A 33 10.94 4.82 11.94
C ALA A 33 11.06 5.72 13.19
N GLU A 34 10.17 5.55 14.18
CA GLU A 34 10.20 6.29 15.45
C GLU A 34 11.49 6.11 16.25
N ARG A 35 12.23 5.02 16.01
CA ARG A 35 13.53 4.77 16.64
C ARG A 35 14.70 5.25 15.78
N ALA A 36 14.69 4.91 14.50
CA ALA A 36 15.82 5.14 13.59
C ALA A 36 15.97 6.61 13.17
N LEU A 37 14.86 7.34 12.98
CA LEU A 37 14.90 8.71 12.49
C LEU A 37 15.51 9.69 13.51
N PRO A 38 15.18 9.63 14.82
CA PRO A 38 15.86 10.45 15.82
C PRO A 38 17.35 10.15 15.93
N GLU A 39 17.76 8.87 15.83
CA GLU A 39 19.18 8.47 15.81
C GLU A 39 19.94 9.07 14.61
N ALA A 40 19.24 9.30 13.49
CA ALA A 40 19.75 9.97 12.30
C ALA A 40 19.66 11.52 12.36
N GLY A 41 19.20 12.09 13.48
CA GLY A 41 19.09 13.54 13.69
C GLY A 41 17.83 14.18 13.08
N VAL A 42 16.81 13.39 12.73
CA VAL A 42 15.54 13.91 12.23
C VAL A 42 14.68 14.40 13.40
N PRO A 43 14.10 15.62 13.33
CA PRO A 43 13.29 16.17 14.42
C PRO A 43 12.07 15.31 14.77
N ASP A 44 11.66 15.33 16.04
CA ASP A 44 10.53 14.55 16.56
C ASP A 44 9.22 14.77 15.78
N GLY A 45 8.93 16.01 15.39
CA GLY A 45 7.72 16.33 14.61
C GLY A 45 7.71 15.66 13.23
N THR A 46 8.84 15.70 12.52
CA THR A 46 9.02 15.02 11.23
C THR A 46 8.95 13.50 11.40
N THR A 47 9.59 12.97 12.44
CA THR A 47 9.55 11.54 12.77
C THR A 47 8.12 11.05 13.04
N ALA A 48 7.35 11.80 13.83
CA ALA A 48 5.97 11.48 14.13
C ALA A 48 5.09 11.48 12.87
N GLU A 49 5.30 12.43 11.97
CA GLU A 49 4.55 12.48 10.72
C GLU A 49 4.92 11.33 9.78
N VAL A 50 6.21 10.97 9.67
CA VAL A 50 6.64 9.78 8.92
C VAL A 50 5.95 8.52 9.47
N ALA A 51 5.94 8.35 10.80
CA ALA A 51 5.31 7.20 11.43
C ALA A 51 3.78 7.18 11.23
N ARG A 52 3.11 8.34 11.23
CA ARG A 52 1.69 8.46 10.90
C ARG A 52 1.42 8.02 9.46
N LEU A 53 2.23 8.49 8.51
CA LEU A 53 2.12 8.12 7.10
C LEU A 53 2.38 6.64 6.84
N VAL A 54 3.35 6.04 7.53
CA VAL A 54 3.57 4.58 7.48
C VAL A 54 2.32 3.84 7.97
N ARG A 55 1.72 4.23 9.09
CA ARG A 55 0.49 3.58 9.59
C ARG A 55 -0.70 3.75 8.65
N LEU A 56 -0.74 4.84 7.89
CA LEU A 56 -1.82 5.11 6.93
C LEU A 56 -1.88 4.07 5.81
N THR A 57 -0.76 3.43 5.46
CA THR A 57 -0.71 2.37 4.43
C THR A 57 -1.42 1.08 4.84
N VAL A 58 -1.90 0.95 6.07
CA VAL A 58 -2.81 -0.16 6.45
C VAL A 58 -4.15 -0.08 5.71
N THR A 59 -4.63 1.15 5.47
CA THR A 59 -5.98 1.39 4.92
C THR A 59 -5.98 2.02 3.54
N HIS A 60 -4.89 2.71 3.20
CA HIS A 60 -4.76 3.52 1.98
C HIS A 60 -5.89 4.55 1.79
N ASP A 61 -6.49 5.02 2.89
CA ASP A 61 -7.61 5.97 2.88
C ASP A 61 -7.25 7.30 3.55
N PRO A 62 -6.38 8.13 2.92
CA PRO A 62 -6.06 9.45 3.45
C PRO A 62 -7.27 10.39 3.38
N ALA A 63 -7.32 11.34 4.31
CA ALA A 63 -8.25 12.45 4.26
C ALA A 63 -8.06 13.32 3.01
N ASP A 64 -9.11 14.04 2.60
CA ASP A 64 -9.11 14.85 1.39
C ASP A 64 -8.11 16.02 1.43
N ASP A 65 -7.74 16.49 2.63
CA ASP A 65 -6.74 17.53 2.86
C ASP A 65 -5.33 16.98 3.18
N ASP A 66 -5.17 15.67 3.35
CA ASP A 66 -3.88 15.00 3.64
C ASP A 66 -3.05 14.77 2.36
N ARG A 67 -2.45 15.85 1.83
CA ARG A 67 -1.69 15.80 0.58
C ARG A 67 -0.47 14.88 0.60
N ASP A 68 0.09 14.60 1.77
CA ASP A 68 1.26 13.73 1.92
C ASP A 68 0.83 12.27 1.96
N GLY A 69 -0.22 11.95 2.72
CA GLY A 69 -0.87 10.65 2.70
C GLY A 69 -1.38 10.26 1.31
N GLN A 70 -2.01 11.20 0.59
CA GLN A 70 -2.46 10.96 -0.79
C GLN A 70 -1.32 10.57 -1.72
N VAL A 71 -0.15 11.20 -1.63
CA VAL A 71 0.98 10.85 -2.49
C VAL A 71 1.58 9.51 -2.09
N LEU A 72 1.71 9.24 -0.79
CA LEU A 72 2.26 7.97 -0.33
C LEU A 72 1.37 6.80 -0.73
N CYS A 73 0.05 6.88 -0.46
CA CYS A 73 -0.89 5.82 -0.80
C CYS A 73 -0.96 5.60 -2.32
N ASP A 74 -0.96 6.67 -3.13
CA ASP A 74 -0.94 6.53 -4.58
C ASP A 74 0.33 5.84 -5.08
N ALA A 75 1.48 6.18 -4.48
CA ALA A 75 2.77 5.60 -4.85
C ALA A 75 2.85 4.11 -4.48
N ASP A 76 2.37 3.75 -3.31
CA ASP A 76 2.34 2.36 -2.82
C ASP A 76 1.39 1.49 -3.68
N LEU A 77 0.21 2.00 -4.00
CA LEU A 77 -0.78 1.31 -4.84
C LEU A 77 -0.47 1.36 -6.35
N ALA A 78 0.59 2.04 -6.78
CA ALA A 78 0.86 2.28 -8.21
C ALA A 78 1.02 0.99 -9.03
N VAL A 79 1.50 -0.10 -8.41
CA VAL A 79 1.62 -1.42 -9.06
C VAL A 79 0.28 -1.96 -9.56
N LEU A 80 -0.83 -1.57 -8.92
CA LEU A 80 -2.17 -2.01 -9.32
C LEU A 80 -2.54 -1.47 -10.71
N ALA A 81 -1.99 -0.32 -11.09
CA ALA A 81 -2.21 0.30 -12.39
C ALA A 81 -1.18 -0.12 -13.46
N ALA A 82 -0.34 -1.11 -13.17
CA ALA A 82 0.58 -1.66 -14.15
C ALA A 82 -0.17 -2.22 -15.39
N PRO A 83 0.49 -2.26 -16.57
CA PRO A 83 -0.08 -2.94 -17.73
C PRO A 83 -0.50 -4.39 -17.38
N PRO A 84 -1.58 -4.93 -17.98
CA PRO A 84 -2.15 -6.21 -17.55
C PRO A 84 -1.16 -7.39 -17.48
N SER A 85 -0.17 -7.43 -18.38
CA SER A 85 0.88 -8.45 -18.35
C SER A 85 1.82 -8.33 -17.15
N ALA A 86 2.19 -7.10 -16.78
CA ALA A 86 3.01 -6.83 -15.61
C ALA A 86 2.21 -7.06 -14.31
N TYR A 87 0.93 -6.70 -14.30
CA TYR A 87 0.04 -6.99 -13.18
C TYR A 87 -0.13 -8.50 -12.95
N ALA A 88 -0.31 -9.28 -14.03
CA ALA A 88 -0.37 -10.74 -13.93
C ALA A 88 0.93 -11.33 -13.32
N ALA A 89 2.10 -10.83 -13.74
CA ALA A 89 3.37 -11.24 -13.14
C ALA A 89 3.46 -10.89 -11.64
N TYR A 90 2.99 -9.69 -11.26
CA TYR A 90 2.88 -9.29 -9.85
C TYR A 90 1.98 -10.24 -9.06
N THR A 91 0.78 -10.57 -9.55
CA THR A 91 -0.12 -11.51 -8.84
C THR A 91 0.45 -12.92 -8.71
N ALA A 92 1.22 -13.39 -9.70
CA ALA A 92 1.92 -14.66 -9.62
C ALA A 92 3.03 -14.63 -8.55
N ALA A 93 3.81 -13.54 -8.48
CA ALA A 93 4.82 -13.36 -7.44
C ALA A 93 4.19 -13.34 -6.04
N VAL A 94 3.06 -12.66 -5.86
CA VAL A 94 2.29 -12.70 -4.60
C VAL A 94 1.84 -14.13 -4.27
N ARG A 95 1.38 -14.92 -5.25
CA ARG A 95 1.01 -16.32 -4.99
C ARG A 95 2.20 -17.16 -4.52
N GLU A 96 3.36 -17.01 -5.16
CA GLU A 96 4.61 -17.71 -4.80
C GLU A 96 5.12 -17.33 -3.40
N GLU A 97 5.06 -16.05 -3.07
CA GLU A 97 5.45 -15.54 -1.75
C GLU A 97 4.63 -16.20 -0.63
N TYR A 98 3.32 -16.35 -0.86
CA TYR A 98 2.40 -17.00 0.07
C TYR A 98 2.21 -18.50 -0.21
N HIS A 99 3.16 -19.19 -0.88
CA HIS A 99 3.03 -20.62 -1.24
C HIS A 99 2.73 -21.53 -0.04
N PHE A 100 3.20 -21.15 1.15
CA PHE A 100 2.97 -21.87 2.41
C PHE A 100 1.51 -21.79 2.89
N VAL A 101 0.72 -20.82 2.41
CA VAL A 101 -0.70 -20.68 2.74
C VAL A 101 -1.53 -21.63 1.87
N PRO A 102 -2.43 -22.44 2.46
CA PRO A 102 -3.36 -23.30 1.71
C PRO A 102 -4.15 -22.50 0.66
N ASN A 103 -4.38 -23.09 -0.51
CA ASN A 103 -4.99 -22.41 -1.65
C ASN A 103 -6.31 -21.71 -1.31
N ASP A 104 -7.23 -22.38 -0.62
CA ASP A 104 -8.54 -21.79 -0.28
C ASP A 104 -8.41 -20.60 0.67
N ALA A 105 -7.50 -20.69 1.64
CA ALA A 105 -7.22 -19.61 2.58
C ALA A 105 -6.55 -18.41 1.88
N PHE A 106 -5.60 -18.67 0.98
CA PHE A 106 -4.98 -17.63 0.16
C PHE A 106 -6.01 -16.92 -0.72
N ARG A 107 -6.85 -17.68 -1.43
CA ARG A 107 -7.90 -17.12 -2.30
C ARG A 107 -8.89 -16.27 -1.52
N ALA A 108 -9.36 -16.76 -0.36
CA ALA A 108 -10.27 -16.02 0.50
C ALA A 108 -9.63 -14.72 1.03
N GLY A 109 -8.40 -14.80 1.53
CA GLY A 109 -7.66 -13.64 2.07
C GLY A 109 -7.35 -12.60 0.99
N ARG A 110 -6.81 -13.03 -0.16
CA ARG A 110 -6.52 -12.14 -1.28
C ARG A 110 -7.79 -11.48 -1.81
N ALA A 111 -8.87 -12.23 -2.00
CA ALA A 111 -10.15 -11.68 -2.42
C ALA A 111 -10.72 -10.66 -1.41
N ALA A 112 -10.50 -10.85 -0.11
CA ALA A 112 -10.91 -9.87 0.91
C ALA A 112 -10.16 -8.55 0.76
N VAL A 113 -8.83 -8.58 0.57
CA VAL A 113 -8.01 -7.39 0.30
C VAL A 113 -8.47 -6.66 -0.96
N LEU A 114 -8.69 -7.39 -2.05
CA LEU A 114 -9.18 -6.79 -3.31
C LEU A 114 -10.54 -6.13 -3.16
N ARG A 115 -11.47 -6.75 -2.40
CA ARG A 115 -12.79 -6.16 -2.12
C ARG A 115 -12.67 -4.91 -1.27
N GLN A 116 -11.79 -4.88 -0.27
CA GLN A 116 -11.55 -3.70 0.56
C GLN A 116 -11.04 -2.53 -0.31
N LEU A 117 -10.06 -2.76 -1.18
CA LEU A 117 -9.55 -1.75 -2.10
C LEU A 117 -10.64 -1.27 -3.06
N LEU A 118 -11.38 -2.20 -3.69
CA LEU A 118 -12.45 -1.85 -4.63
C LEU A 118 -13.63 -1.09 -3.97
N ALA A 119 -13.82 -1.24 -2.67
CA ALA A 119 -14.82 -0.52 -1.88
C ALA A 119 -14.43 0.94 -1.60
N LEU A 120 -13.15 1.31 -1.78
CA LEU A 120 -12.74 2.72 -1.72
C LEU A 120 -13.45 3.51 -2.84
N PRO A 121 -13.98 4.71 -2.55
CA PRO A 121 -14.59 5.57 -3.57
C PRO A 121 -13.62 5.87 -4.72
N MET A 122 -12.32 6.00 -4.40
CA MET A 122 -11.22 6.19 -5.34
C MET A 122 -9.99 5.48 -4.78
N LEU A 123 -9.31 4.68 -5.60
CA LEU A 123 -8.05 4.02 -5.24
C LEU A 123 -6.92 5.05 -5.18
N PHE A 124 -6.88 5.93 -6.18
CA PHE A 124 -5.88 6.99 -6.25
C PHE A 124 -6.48 8.34 -5.90
N ARG A 125 -5.81 9.09 -5.04
CA ARG A 125 -6.31 10.33 -4.46
C ARG A 125 -5.71 11.55 -5.15
N THR A 126 -4.52 11.44 -5.74
CA THR A 126 -3.91 12.56 -6.49
C THR A 126 -4.59 12.77 -7.85
N PRO A 127 -4.61 14.00 -8.40
CA PRO A 127 -5.16 14.24 -9.73
C PRO A 127 -4.48 13.46 -10.86
N HIS A 128 -3.19 13.12 -10.70
CA HIS A 128 -2.47 12.30 -11.66
C HIS A 128 -2.92 10.84 -11.59
N GLY A 129 -2.89 10.23 -10.39
CA GLY A 129 -3.30 8.83 -10.22
C GLY A 129 -4.76 8.60 -10.61
N ARG A 130 -5.67 9.54 -10.28
CA ARG A 130 -7.07 9.45 -10.74
C ARG A 130 -7.22 9.39 -12.25
N ARG A 131 -6.43 10.18 -12.98
CA ARG A 131 -6.55 10.30 -14.44
C ARG A 131 -5.84 9.16 -15.17
N GLU A 132 -4.65 8.80 -14.72
CA GLU A 132 -3.79 7.87 -15.44
C GLU A 132 -3.90 6.42 -14.95
N TRP A 133 -4.28 6.20 -13.68
CA TRP A 133 -4.11 4.90 -13.00
C TRP A 133 -5.42 4.23 -12.56
N GLU A 134 -6.42 5.01 -12.13
CA GLU A 134 -7.67 4.49 -11.54
C GLU A 134 -8.37 3.44 -12.42
N ALA A 135 -8.57 3.74 -13.70
CA ALA A 135 -9.28 2.85 -14.61
C ALA A 135 -8.54 1.52 -14.80
N THR A 136 -7.23 1.57 -15.02
CA THR A 136 -6.38 0.38 -15.19
C THR A 136 -6.34 -0.46 -13.92
N ALA A 137 -6.19 0.17 -12.75
CA ALA A 137 -6.18 -0.54 -11.48
C ALA A 137 -7.51 -1.24 -11.21
N ARG A 138 -8.64 -0.55 -11.37
CA ARG A 138 -9.96 -1.18 -11.18
C ARG A 138 -10.20 -2.35 -12.13
N TYR A 139 -9.77 -2.24 -13.38
CA TYR A 139 -9.81 -3.35 -14.34
C TYR A 139 -9.00 -4.55 -13.84
N ASN A 140 -7.75 -4.32 -13.44
CA ASN A 140 -6.85 -5.35 -12.94
C ASN A 140 -7.39 -6.04 -11.67
N LEU A 141 -7.81 -5.26 -10.66
CA LEU A 141 -8.34 -5.79 -9.40
C LEU A 141 -9.62 -6.60 -9.61
N THR A 142 -10.52 -6.12 -10.47
CA THR A 142 -11.79 -6.82 -10.75
C THR A 142 -11.52 -8.15 -11.48
N GLY A 143 -10.63 -8.14 -12.48
CA GLY A 143 -10.24 -9.35 -13.19
C GLY A 143 -9.58 -10.39 -12.26
N GLU A 144 -8.70 -9.94 -11.35
CA GLU A 144 -8.12 -10.84 -10.34
C GLU A 144 -9.20 -11.42 -9.41
N LEU A 145 -10.12 -10.58 -8.93
CA LEU A 145 -11.19 -11.00 -8.03
C LEU A 145 -12.12 -12.06 -8.67
N GLU A 146 -12.42 -11.93 -9.96
CA GLU A 146 -13.19 -12.92 -10.72
C GLU A 146 -12.46 -14.27 -10.83
N MET A 147 -11.16 -14.24 -11.12
CA MET A 147 -10.32 -15.45 -11.17
C MET A 147 -10.23 -16.16 -9.80
N LEU A 148 -10.20 -15.40 -8.70
CA LEU A 148 -10.17 -15.94 -7.34
C LEU A 148 -11.53 -16.45 -6.85
N SER A 149 -12.62 -16.11 -7.55
CA SER A 149 -13.99 -16.55 -7.22
C SER A 149 -14.44 -17.78 -8.03
N THR A 150 -13.64 -18.21 -9.01
CA THR A 150 -13.91 -19.37 -9.90
C THR A 150 -13.10 -20.59 -9.48
#